data_AF-A0A957UBG9-F1
#
_entry.id   AF-A0A957UBG9-F1
#
_cell.length_a   1.000
_cell.length_b   1.000
_cell.length_c   1.000
_cell.angle_alpha   90.00
_cell.angle_beta   90.00
_cell.angle_gamma   90.00
#
_symmetry.space_group_name_H-M   'P 1'
#
loop_
_entity.id
_entity.type
_entity.pdbx_description
1 polymer ?
#
loop_
_entity_poly.entity_id
_entity_poly.type
_entity_poly.pdbx_seq_one_letter_code
_entity_poly.pdbx_strand_id
1 'polypeptide(L)'
;MPSAAWAWLAAEAGAHGLAPLLYATLQAHDLLSACPETVQGELRAQYKHATLLAMQREGELRRVLAALAAAQIQPVVFKGAYLAHAVYPSPG
;
A
#
# COMPACT_ATOMS: atom_id res chain seq x y z
N MET A 1 14.68 12.60 15.53
CA MET A 1 13.43 12.81 16.30
C MET A 1 13.48 11.99 17.58
N PRO A 2 12.85 12.46 18.68
CA PRO A 2 12.69 11.65 19.89
C PRO A 2 11.88 10.36 19.63
N SER A 3 12.15 9.29 20.38
CA SER A 3 11.46 7.99 20.23
C SER A 3 9.93 8.10 20.34
N ALA A 4 9.43 8.92 21.28
CA ALA A 4 8.00 9.17 21.46
C ALA A 4 7.35 9.84 20.22
N ALA A 5 8.08 10.72 19.53
CA ALA A 5 7.56 11.38 18.32
C ALA A 5 7.47 10.40 17.14
N TRP A 6 8.39 9.43 17.06
CA TRP A 6 8.31 8.35 16.08
C TRP A 6 7.13 7.41 16.31
N ALA A 7 6.90 7.03 17.57
CA ALA A 7 5.75 6.21 17.93
C ALA A 7 4.43 6.93 17.61
N TRP A 8 4.33 8.22 17.93
CA TRP A 8 3.15 9.03 17.58
C TRP A 8 2.93 9.10 16.06
N LEU A 9 3.99 9.37 15.28
CA LEU A 9 3.89 9.45 13.82
C LEU A 9 3.44 8.12 13.21
N ALA A 10 3.97 6.99 13.70
CA ALA A 10 3.59 5.67 13.21
C ALA A 10 2.12 5.33 13.56
N ALA A 11 1.68 5.67 14.77
CA ALA A 11 0.29 5.51 15.18
C ALA A 11 -0.67 6.34 14.32
N GLU A 12 -0.33 7.61 14.08
CA GLU A 12 -1.14 8.51 13.24
C GLU A 12 -1.16 8.02 11.79
N ALA A 13 -0.02 7.62 11.24
CA ALA A 13 0.06 7.05 9.91
C ALA A 13 -0.78 5.76 9.80
N GLY A 14 -0.78 4.91 10.83
CA GLY A 14 -1.62 3.73 10.89
C GLY A 14 -3.11 4.07 10.88
N ALA A 15 -3.54 5.03 11.71
CA ALA A 15 -4.92 5.47 11.82
C ALA A 15 -5.50 6.02 10.50
N HIS A 16 -4.66 6.66 9.68
CA HIS A 16 -5.05 7.20 8.37
C HIS A 16 -4.74 6.26 7.18
N GLY A 17 -4.27 5.03 7.44
CA GLY A 17 -3.92 4.07 6.38
C GLY A 17 -2.69 4.45 5.55
N LEU A 18 -1.83 5.33 6.10
CA LEU A 18 -0.61 5.86 5.47
C LEU A 18 0.66 5.13 5.92
N ALA A 19 0.59 4.21 6.89
CA ALA A 19 1.77 3.50 7.39
C ALA A 19 2.59 2.76 6.30
N PRO A 20 1.97 2.07 5.31
CA PRO A 20 2.73 1.50 4.20
C PRO A 20 3.46 2.56 3.37
N LEU A 21 2.82 3.71 3.12
CA LEU A 21 3.42 4.83 2.40
C LEU A 21 4.59 5.44 3.17
N LEU A 22 4.42 5.61 4.49
CA LEU A 22 5.48 6.09 5.37
C LEU A 22 6.68 5.14 5.34
N TYR A 23 6.46 3.83 5.45
CA TYR A 23 7.54 2.84 5.34
C TYR A 23 8.27 2.93 4.00
N ALA A 24 7.54 2.92 2.89
CA ALA A 24 8.12 2.98 1.55
C ALA A 24 8.91 4.28 1.32
N THR A 25 8.39 5.40 1.83
CA THR A 25 9.05 6.71 1.72
C THR A 25 10.35 6.74 2.52
N LEU A 26 10.33 6.25 3.76
CA LEU A 26 11.54 6.16 4.59
C LEU A 26 12.58 5.21 3.99
N GLN A 27 12.14 4.10 3.40
CA GLN A 27 13.02 3.16 2.72
C GLN A 27 13.66 3.76 1.48
N ALA A 28 12.88 4.42 0.62
CA ALA A 28 13.36 5.00 -0.63
C ALA A 28 14.37 6.14 -0.45
N HIS A 29 14.41 6.76 0.74
CA HIS A 29 15.34 7.84 1.09
C HIS A 29 16.41 7.41 2.10
N ASP A 30 16.55 6.09 2.37
CA ASP A 30 17.51 5.54 3.34
C ASP A 30 17.38 6.10 4.77
N LEU A 31 16.16 6.49 5.16
CA LEU A 31 15.84 7.09 6.46
C LEU A 31 15.29 6.11 7.50
N LEU A 32 15.15 4.82 7.16
CA LEU A 32 14.65 3.82 8.12
C LEU A 32 15.53 3.72 9.37
N SER A 33 16.85 3.89 9.24
CA SER A 33 17.80 3.85 10.35
C SER A 33 17.63 5.01 11.35
N ALA A 34 16.97 6.09 10.95
CA ALA A 34 16.66 7.23 11.83
C ALA A 34 15.47 6.95 12.78
N CYS A 35 14.76 5.84 12.57
CA CYS A 35 13.58 5.42 13.30
C CYS A 35 13.94 4.32 14.33
N PRO A 36 13.36 4.30 15.54
CA PRO A 36 13.53 3.20 16.49
C PRO A 36 13.16 1.84 15.89
N GLU A 37 13.89 0.79 16.26
CA GLU A 37 13.72 -0.56 15.71
C GLU A 37 12.29 -1.10 15.87
N THR A 38 11.64 -0.81 17.00
CA THR A 38 10.25 -1.19 17.26
C THR A 38 9.28 -0.60 16.23
N VAL A 39 9.42 0.70 15.94
CA VAL A 39 8.61 1.41 14.97
C VAL A 39 8.94 0.95 13.54
N GLN A 40 10.20 0.67 13.23
CA GLN A 40 10.58 0.07 11.95
C GLN A 40 9.90 -1.30 11.75
N GLY A 41 9.86 -2.14 12.77
CA GLY A 41 9.21 -3.44 12.74
C GLY A 41 7.71 -3.33 12.49
N GLU A 42 7.04 -2.42 13.18
CA GLU A 42 5.62 -2.15 13.01
C GLU A 42 5.28 -1.67 11.58
N LEU A 43 5.98 -0.62 11.12
CA LEU A 43 5.78 -0.07 9.77
C LEU A 43 6.05 -1.12 8.69
N ARG A 44 7.07 -1.96 8.88
CA ARG A 44 7.38 -3.06 7.96
C ARG A 44 6.28 -4.11 7.93
N ALA A 45 5.70 -4.46 9.06
CA ALA A 45 4.60 -5.42 9.14
C ALA A 45 3.36 -4.89 8.41
N GLN A 46 3.00 -3.63 8.65
CA GLN A 46 1.88 -2.97 7.98
C GLN A 46 2.11 -2.84 6.47
N TYR A 47 3.32 -2.48 6.04
CA TYR A 47 3.70 -2.45 4.63
C TYR A 47 3.50 -3.80 3.96
N LYS A 48 4.08 -4.88 4.53
CA LYS A 48 3.94 -6.24 3.98
C LYS A 48 2.49 -6.68 3.89
N HIS A 49 1.68 -6.41 4.92
CA HIS A 49 0.27 -6.75 4.92
C HIS A 49 -0.49 -6.03 3.80
N ALA A 50 -0.25 -4.72 3.63
CA ALA A 50 -0.86 -3.94 2.57
C ALA A 50 -0.45 -4.42 1.17
N THR A 51 0.83 -4.74 0.96
CA THR A 51 1.33 -5.30 -0.31
C THR A 51 0.64 -6.62 -0.65
N LEU A 52 0.55 -7.55 0.30
CA LEU A 52 -0.12 -8.84 0.07
C LEU A 52 -1.60 -8.65 -0.29
N LEU A 53 -2.30 -7.77 0.42
CA LEU A 53 -3.70 -7.46 0.14
C LEU A 53 -3.88 -6.80 -1.23
N ALA A 54 -2.97 -5.91 -1.63
CA ALA A 54 -2.97 -5.30 -2.95
C ALA A 54 -2.77 -6.35 -4.04
N MET A 55 -1.77 -7.23 -3.91
CA MET A 55 -1.52 -8.33 -4.83
C MET A 55 -2.72 -9.28 -4.98
N GLN A 56 -3.39 -9.59 -3.87
CA GLN A 56 -4.60 -10.43 -3.89
C GLN A 56 -5.73 -9.73 -4.65
N ARG A 57 -6.03 -8.47 -4.33
CA ARG A 57 -7.09 -7.68 -4.99
C ARG A 57 -6.82 -7.54 -6.49
N GLU A 58 -5.57 -7.36 -6.86
CA GLU A 58 -5.15 -7.25 -8.23
C GLU A 58 -5.32 -8.57 -9.00
N GLY A 59 -4.98 -9.71 -8.37
CA GLY A 59 -5.29 -11.03 -8.91
C GLY A 59 -6.79 -11.25 -9.15
N GLU A 60 -7.61 -10.82 -8.19
CA GLU A 60 -9.07 -10.91 -8.29
C GLU A 60 -9.65 -10.02 -9.38
N LEU A 61 -9.17 -8.78 -9.50
CA LEU A 61 -9.58 -7.87 -10.56
C LEU A 61 -9.31 -8.48 -11.94
N ARG A 62 -8.10 -9.00 -12.16
CA ARG A 62 -7.75 -9.68 -13.42
C ARG A 62 -8.67 -10.86 -13.71
N ARG A 63 -8.99 -11.68 -12.70
CA ARG A 63 -9.90 -12.82 -12.83
C ARG A 63 -11.30 -12.40 -13.26
N VAL A 64 -11.86 -11.37 -12.63
CA VAL A 64 -13.19 -10.84 -12.96
C VAL A 64 -13.22 -10.22 -14.35
N LEU A 65 -12.22 -9.42 -14.71
CA LEU A 65 -12.14 -8.81 -16.04
C LEU A 65 -12.04 -9.87 -17.15
N ALA A 66 -11.27 -10.93 -16.94
CA ALA A 66 -11.18 -12.05 -17.88
C ALA A 66 -12.52 -12.77 -18.06
N ALA A 67 -13.25 -13.02 -16.97
CA ALA A 67 -14.57 -13.66 -17.02
C ALA A 67 -15.61 -12.79 -17.77
N LEU A 68 -15.61 -11.48 -17.53
CA LEU A 68 -16.50 -10.54 -18.25
C LEU A 68 -16.16 -10.47 -19.74
N ALA A 69 -14.86 -10.42 -20.08
CA ALA A 69 -14.42 -10.44 -21.47
C ALA A 69 -14.84 -11.73 -22.20
N ALA A 70 -14.74 -12.89 -21.53
CA ALA A 70 -15.21 -14.17 -22.09
C ALA A 70 -16.72 -14.19 -22.35
N ALA A 71 -17.50 -13.41 -21.59
CA ALA A 71 -18.93 -13.21 -21.80
C ALA A 71 -19.26 -12.06 -22.77
N GLN A 72 -18.25 -11.47 -23.45
CA GLN A 72 -18.39 -10.30 -24.32
C GLN A 72 -18.96 -9.06 -23.62
N ILE A 73 -18.80 -8.97 -22.30
CA ILE A 73 -19.19 -7.81 -21.50
C ILE A 73 -17.97 -6.89 -21.38
N GLN A 74 -18.13 -5.60 -21.69
CA GLN A 74 -17.09 -4.59 -21.52
C GLN A 74 -17.27 -3.85 -20.18
N PRO A 75 -16.50 -4.21 -19.13
CA PRO A 75 -16.57 -3.51 -17.86
C PRO A 75 -15.92 -2.12 -17.94
N VAL A 76 -16.57 -1.14 -17.32
CA VAL A 76 -15.96 0.15 -17.01
C VAL A 76 -15.32 0.06 -15.64
N VAL A 77 -13.98 0.08 -15.59
CA VAL A 77 -13.25 0.12 -14.31
C VAL A 77 -13.41 1.52 -13.72
N PHE A 78 -14.03 1.60 -12.53
CA PHE A 78 -14.40 2.86 -11.92
C PHE A 78 -13.46 3.24 -10.76
N LYS A 79 -13.13 4.54 -10.66
CA LYS A 79 -12.41 5.15 -9.54
C LYS A 79 -11.04 4.51 -9.24
N GLY A 80 -10.87 3.97 -8.03
CA GLY A 80 -9.56 3.63 -7.46
C GLY A 80 -8.81 2.55 -8.23
N ALA A 81 -9.52 1.58 -8.82
CA ALA A 81 -8.88 0.55 -9.65
C ALA A 81 -8.33 1.15 -10.96
N TYR A 82 -9.07 2.04 -11.61
CA TYR A 82 -8.56 2.74 -12.80
C TYR A 82 -7.41 3.67 -12.44
N LEU A 83 -7.58 4.48 -11.39
CA LEU A 83 -6.56 5.42 -10.93
C LEU A 83 -5.27 4.70 -10.52
N ALA A 84 -5.37 3.53 -9.90
CA ALA A 84 -4.21 2.76 -9.51
C ALA A 84 -3.32 2.47 -10.72
N HIS A 85 -3.88 1.87 -11.77
CA HIS A 85 -3.11 1.50 -12.96
C HIS A 85 -2.77 2.68 -13.88
N ALA A 86 -3.56 3.75 -13.85
CA ALA A 86 -3.35 4.90 -14.72
C ALA A 86 -2.37 5.94 -14.16
N VAL A 87 -2.25 6.04 -12.83
CA VAL A 87 -1.54 7.16 -12.17
C VAL A 87 -0.47 6.71 -11.19
N TYR A 88 -0.62 5.58 -10.49
CA TYR A 88 0.40 5.16 -9.53
C TYR A 88 1.56 4.42 -10.22
N PRO A 89 2.82 4.76 -9.90
CA PRO A 89 4.00 4.12 -10.53
C PRO A 89 4.08 2.60 -10.28
N SER A 90 3.59 2.14 -9.12
CA SER A 90 3.45 0.73 -8.78
C SER A 90 2.03 0.50 -8.25
N PRO A 91 1.08 0.12 -9.12
CA PRO A 91 -0.25 -0.30 -8.70
C PRO A 91 -0.16 -1.69 -8.06
N GLY A 92 0.12 -1.69 -6.75
CA GLY A 92 0.45 -2.91 -6.01
C GLY A 92 1.94 -3.22 -6.02
#